data_AF-X1G0M9-F1
#
_entry.id   AF-X1G0M9-F1
#
_cell.length_a   1.000
_cell.length_b   1.000
_cell.length_c   1.000
_cell.angle_alpha   90.00
_cell.angle_beta   90.00
_cell.angle_gamma   90.00
#
_symmetry.space_group_name_H-M   'P 1'
#
loop_
_entity.id
_entity.type
_entity.pdbx_description
1 polymer ?
#
loop_
_entity_poly.entity_id
_entity_poly.type
_entity_poly.pdbx_seq_one_letter_code
_entity_poly.pdbx_strand_id
1 'polypeptide(L)'
;MATEVESIISETFATNPQSSFDSDKFLNLITTTAPDTTVDLPIPVGKPLEGYLFPDTYRFPSDATAEYVLHAILENFRTKVYEPHMQEIEQSPYTLYEIVTLASILERETKHSEDRPVVADVLLKRLDNGWALQTDATTLYYFGDWTHDITAADLEIDSPYNTRKYTGITPTPIANPGEETVRAVLFPQSNEYWYYISDADGNL
;
A
#
# COMPACT_ATOMS: atom_id res chain seq x y z
N MET A 1 -7.26 -6.59 -3.25
CA MET A 1 -5.80 -6.34 -3.20
C MET A 1 -4.95 -7.56 -2.83
N ALA A 2 -4.90 -8.05 -1.60
CA ALA A 2 -4.15 -9.29 -1.29
C ALA A 2 -4.58 -10.47 -2.19
N THR A 3 -5.89 -10.61 -2.39
CA THR A 3 -6.50 -11.58 -3.32
C THR A 3 -6.20 -11.29 -4.79
N GLU A 4 -5.95 -10.04 -5.18
CA GLU A 4 -5.61 -9.70 -6.57
C GLU A 4 -4.18 -10.13 -6.88
N VAL A 5 -3.23 -9.85 -5.98
CA VAL A 5 -1.83 -10.27 -6.14
C VAL A 5 -1.75 -11.80 -6.17
N GLU A 6 -2.46 -12.47 -5.26
CA GLU A 6 -2.56 -13.92 -5.26
C GLU A 6 -3.11 -14.44 -6.60
N SER A 7 -4.25 -13.91 -7.09
CA SER A 7 -4.85 -14.33 -8.37
C SER A 7 -3.89 -14.19 -9.55
N ILE A 8 -3.18 -13.06 -9.67
CA ILE A 8 -2.22 -12.80 -10.76
C ILE A 8 -1.06 -13.82 -10.73
N ILE A 9 -0.53 -14.09 -9.54
CA ILE A 9 0.56 -15.06 -9.36
C ILE A 9 0.06 -16.47 -9.66
N SER A 10 -1.11 -16.84 -9.12
CA SER A 10 -1.75 -18.14 -9.33
C SER A 10 -2.02 -18.42 -10.81
N GLU A 11 -2.54 -17.45 -11.56
CA GLU A 11 -2.75 -17.56 -13.01
C GLU A 11 -1.43 -17.83 -13.76
N THR A 12 -0.35 -17.16 -13.34
CA THR A 12 0.98 -17.36 -13.93
C THR A 12 1.45 -18.80 -13.75
N PHE A 13 1.30 -19.36 -12.54
CA PHE A 13 1.73 -20.73 -12.22
C PHE A 13 0.78 -21.81 -12.73
N ALA A 14 -0.52 -21.52 -12.90
CA ALA A 14 -1.53 -22.48 -13.35
C ALA A 14 -1.25 -23.05 -14.75
N THR A 15 -0.49 -22.30 -15.58
CA THR A 15 -0.10 -22.75 -16.92
C THR A 15 1.03 -23.79 -16.92
N ASN A 16 1.61 -24.09 -15.76
CA ASN A 16 2.80 -24.91 -15.63
C ASN A 16 2.54 -26.21 -14.83
N PRO A 17 2.61 -27.39 -15.48
CA PRO A 17 2.33 -28.67 -14.82
C PRO A 17 3.39 -29.11 -13.80
N GLN A 18 4.53 -28.42 -13.70
CA GLN A 18 5.57 -28.66 -12.69
C GLN A 18 5.50 -27.65 -11.53
N SER A 19 4.47 -26.81 -11.50
CA SER A 19 4.29 -25.82 -10.43
C SER A 19 4.21 -26.48 -9.07
N SER A 20 5.02 -25.97 -8.13
CA SER A 20 4.90 -26.26 -6.69
C SER A 20 4.29 -25.08 -5.92
N PHE A 21 3.77 -24.08 -6.64
CA PHE A 21 3.12 -22.93 -6.06
C PHE A 21 1.74 -23.32 -5.50
N ASP A 22 1.51 -22.98 -4.23
CA ASP A 22 0.26 -23.22 -3.52
C ASP A 22 -0.39 -21.86 -3.22
N SER A 23 -1.49 -21.60 -3.94
CA SER A 23 -2.28 -20.36 -3.88
C SER A 23 -2.83 -20.08 -2.48
N ASP A 24 -3.48 -21.08 -1.87
CA ASP A 24 -4.07 -20.95 -0.53
C ASP A 24 -2.98 -20.69 0.50
N LYS A 25 -1.84 -21.36 0.37
CA LYS A 25 -0.69 -21.13 1.22
C LYS A 25 -0.13 -19.71 1.05
N PHE A 26 0.00 -19.22 -0.19
CA PHE A 26 0.45 -17.87 -0.45
C PHE A 26 -0.50 -16.83 0.17
N LEU A 27 -1.81 -16.99 -0.01
CA LEU A 27 -2.83 -16.12 0.59
C LEU A 27 -2.72 -16.09 2.12
N ASN A 28 -2.54 -17.26 2.74
CA ASN A 28 -2.34 -17.36 4.19
C ASN A 28 -1.05 -16.64 4.64
N LEU A 29 0.04 -16.73 3.88
CA LEU A 29 1.31 -16.07 4.22
C LEU A 29 1.21 -14.53 4.15
N ILE A 30 0.42 -13.98 3.24
CA ILE A 30 0.30 -12.51 3.08
C ILE A 30 -0.79 -11.89 3.98
N THR A 31 -1.75 -12.69 4.45
CA THR A 31 -2.84 -12.24 5.32
C THR A 31 -2.63 -12.57 6.79
N THR A 32 -1.73 -13.49 7.12
CA THR A 32 -1.41 -13.82 8.51
C THR A 32 -0.79 -12.61 9.21
N THR A 33 -1.20 -12.43 10.47
CA THR A 33 -0.75 -11.34 11.33
C THR A 33 0.62 -11.64 11.97
N ALA A 34 1.22 -12.79 11.73
CA ALA A 34 2.59 -13.08 12.19
C ALA A 34 3.39 -13.65 11.02
N PRO A 35 3.63 -12.86 9.96
CA PRO A 35 4.41 -13.34 8.85
C PRO A 35 5.83 -13.56 9.35
N ASP A 36 6.30 -14.81 9.33
CA ASP A 36 7.73 -15.12 9.41
C ASP A 36 8.33 -14.67 8.08
N THR A 37 8.57 -13.37 7.97
CA THR A 37 9.29 -12.82 6.82
C THR A 37 10.74 -13.18 7.06
N THR A 38 11.26 -14.12 6.26
CA THR A 38 12.70 -14.41 6.20
C THR A 38 13.53 -13.18 5.76
N VAL A 39 12.86 -12.08 5.43
CA VAL A 39 13.40 -10.78 5.03
C VAL A 39 13.32 -9.82 6.21
N ASP A 40 14.42 -9.12 6.50
CA ASP A 40 14.54 -8.15 7.59
C ASP A 40 13.85 -6.82 7.22
N LEU A 41 12.58 -6.70 7.60
CA LEU A 41 11.77 -5.49 7.47
C LEU A 41 11.09 -5.17 8.82
N PRO A 42 11.05 -3.89 9.25
CA PRO A 42 10.42 -3.49 10.50
C PRO A 42 8.89 -3.44 10.37
N ILE A 43 8.26 -4.56 10.00
CA ILE A 43 6.81 -4.75 9.95
C ILE A 43 6.34 -5.13 11.36
N PRO A 44 5.36 -4.42 11.96
CA PRO A 44 4.89 -4.76 13.28
C PRO A 44 4.28 -6.16 13.34
N VAL A 45 4.63 -6.93 14.38
CA VAL A 45 3.94 -8.18 14.68
C VAL A 45 2.44 -7.89 14.83
N GLY A 46 1.61 -8.69 14.20
CA GLY A 46 0.17 -8.51 14.17
C GLY A 46 -0.36 -7.95 12.84
N LYS A 47 0.51 -7.55 11.90
CA LYS A 47 0.09 -6.83 10.68
C LYS A 47 0.21 -7.68 9.41
N PRO A 48 -0.71 -7.49 8.44
CA PRO A 48 -0.63 -8.16 7.14
C PRO A 48 0.50 -7.60 6.29
N LEU A 49 0.85 -8.30 5.21
CA LEU A 49 1.89 -7.89 4.26
C LEU A 49 1.38 -6.99 3.12
N GLU A 50 0.10 -6.64 3.13
CA GLU A 50 -0.42 -5.61 2.22
C GLU A 50 0.34 -4.29 2.41
N GLY A 51 0.73 -3.66 1.30
CA GLY A 51 1.67 -2.54 1.29
C GLY A 51 3.11 -2.96 0.97
N TYR A 52 3.47 -4.22 1.20
CA TYR A 52 4.83 -4.75 1.02
C TYR A 52 4.97 -5.68 -0.19
N LEU A 53 3.86 -6.02 -0.86
CA LEU A 53 3.89 -6.83 -2.08
C LEU A 53 4.25 -5.95 -3.28
N PHE A 54 5.54 -5.59 -3.36
CA PHE A 54 6.04 -4.54 -4.24
C PHE A 54 5.65 -4.74 -5.72
N PRO A 55 5.09 -3.70 -6.39
CA PRO A 55 4.62 -3.83 -7.76
C PRO A 55 5.79 -3.76 -8.75
N ASP A 56 6.20 -4.92 -9.26
CA ASP A 56 7.29 -5.04 -10.24
C ASP A 56 7.07 -6.25 -11.17
N THR A 57 7.93 -6.39 -12.17
CA THR A 57 7.99 -7.57 -13.02
C THR A 57 8.88 -8.64 -12.40
N TYR A 58 8.28 -9.75 -11.99
CA TYR A 58 8.99 -10.87 -11.40
C TYR A 58 9.22 -12.00 -12.40
N ARG A 59 10.32 -12.75 -12.21
CA ARG A 59 10.60 -14.00 -12.92
C ARG A 59 10.86 -15.08 -11.89
N PHE A 60 10.03 -16.10 -11.88
CA PHE A 60 10.15 -17.21 -10.94
C PHE A 60 10.52 -18.50 -11.66
N PRO A 61 11.31 -19.37 -11.00
CA PRO A 61 11.45 -20.77 -11.42
C PRO A 61 10.08 -21.45 -11.54
N SER A 62 9.99 -22.39 -12.47
CA SER A 62 8.77 -23.17 -12.74
C SER A 62 8.22 -23.91 -11.52
N ASP A 63 9.10 -24.27 -10.59
CA ASP A 63 8.87 -25.04 -9.38
C ASP A 63 8.93 -24.18 -8.11
N ALA A 64 8.87 -22.86 -8.23
CA ALA A 64 8.89 -21.96 -7.09
C ALA A 64 7.73 -22.23 -6.12
N THR A 65 8.02 -22.20 -4.83
CA THR A 65 7.03 -22.33 -3.76
C THR A 65 6.41 -20.97 -3.41
N ALA A 66 5.29 -20.98 -2.69
CA ALA A 66 4.67 -19.76 -2.16
C ALA A 66 5.65 -18.94 -1.30
N GLU A 67 6.46 -19.60 -0.46
CA GLU A 67 7.47 -18.94 0.36
C GLU A 67 8.58 -18.30 -0.48
N TYR A 68 9.05 -18.99 -1.52
CA TYR A 68 10.07 -18.43 -2.41
C TYR A 68 9.55 -17.17 -3.11
N VAL A 69 8.33 -17.24 -3.64
CA VAL A 69 7.68 -16.11 -4.30
C VAL A 69 7.53 -14.94 -3.33
N LEU A 70 7.02 -15.19 -2.13
CA LEU A 70 6.87 -14.15 -1.12
C LEU A 70 8.20 -13.53 -0.71
N HIS A 71 9.22 -14.36 -0.44
CA HIS A 71 10.56 -13.88 -0.12
C HIS A 71 11.10 -12.98 -1.22
N ALA A 72 10.98 -13.39 -2.49
CA ALA A 72 11.48 -12.60 -3.61
C ALA A 72 10.76 -11.25 -3.73
N ILE A 73 9.45 -11.21 -3.46
CA ILE A 73 8.66 -9.97 -3.47
C ILE A 73 9.10 -9.04 -2.32
N LEU A 74 9.20 -9.55 -1.09
CA LEU A 74 9.60 -8.77 0.08
C LEU A 74 11.05 -8.29 -0.01
N GLU A 75 11.95 -9.11 -0.56
CA GLU A 75 13.34 -8.73 -0.81
C GLU A 75 13.44 -7.61 -1.85
N ASN A 76 12.57 -7.63 -2.88
CA ASN A 76 12.48 -6.53 -3.85
C ASN A 76 12.00 -5.24 -3.17
N PHE A 77 10.98 -5.31 -2.31
CA PHE A 77 10.56 -4.16 -1.49
C PHE A 77 11.72 -3.64 -0.64
N ARG A 78 12.41 -4.54 0.07
CA ARG A 78 13.52 -4.21 0.96
C ARG A 78 14.63 -3.47 0.20
N THR A 79 15.08 -4.04 -0.90
CA THR A 79 16.21 -3.50 -1.68
C THR A 79 15.89 -2.21 -2.42
N LYS A 80 14.65 -2.02 -2.87
CA LYS A 80 14.26 -0.82 -3.64
C LYS A 80 13.71 0.32 -2.79
N VAL A 81 13.08 0.01 -1.67
CA VAL A 81 12.35 0.99 -0.86
C VAL A 81 13.01 1.17 0.50
N TYR A 82 13.23 0.08 1.25
CA TYR A 82 13.67 0.17 2.63
C TYR A 82 15.16 0.51 2.77
N GLU A 83 16.05 -0.31 2.19
CA GLU A 83 17.50 -0.12 2.32
C GLU A 83 18.00 1.24 1.83
N PRO A 84 17.55 1.76 0.67
CA PRO A 84 18.04 3.05 0.17
C PRO A 84 17.61 4.25 1.03
N HIS A 85 16.55 4.10 1.83
CA HIS A 85 15.94 5.18 2.62
C HIS A 85 15.89 4.89 4.12
N MET A 86 16.64 3.89 4.58
CA MET A 86 16.59 3.41 5.95
C MET A 86 16.92 4.53 6.95
N GLN A 87 17.90 5.38 6.65
CA GLN A 87 18.29 6.48 7.52
C GLN A 87 17.20 7.55 7.63
N GLU A 88 16.54 7.86 6.52
CA GLU A 88 15.46 8.83 6.47
C GLU A 88 14.19 8.30 7.13
N ILE A 89 13.91 7.00 7.00
CA ILE A 89 12.84 6.31 7.74
C ILE A 89 13.12 6.34 9.24
N GLU A 90 14.35 6.08 9.68
CA GLU A 90 14.73 6.14 11.10
C GLU A 90 14.64 7.56 11.69
N GLN A 91 14.86 8.59 10.88
CA GLN A 91 14.75 10.00 11.27
C GLN A 91 13.34 10.57 11.14
N SER A 92 12.46 9.87 10.43
CA SER A 92 11.06 10.25 10.23
C SER A 92 10.28 10.21 11.55
N PRO A 93 9.29 11.10 11.75
CA PRO A 93 8.34 10.95 12.86
C PRO A 93 7.40 9.76 12.68
N TYR A 94 7.40 9.13 11.50
CA TYR A 94 6.56 7.99 11.14
C TYR A 94 7.39 6.71 10.99
N THR A 95 6.87 5.60 11.48
CA THR A 95 7.42 4.27 11.24
C THR A 95 7.32 3.88 9.76
N LEU A 96 8.13 2.90 9.30
CA LEU A 96 8.00 2.34 7.94
C LEU A 96 6.56 1.92 7.65
N TYR A 97 5.87 1.30 8.60
CA TYR A 97 4.50 0.84 8.40
C TYR A 97 3.52 1.99 8.19
N GLU A 98 3.68 3.10 8.92
CA GLU A 98 2.86 4.30 8.75
C GLU A 98 3.16 4.99 7.40
N ILE A 99 4.43 5.05 7.01
CA ILE A 99 4.87 5.58 5.70
C ILE A 99 4.26 4.75 4.56
N VAL A 100 4.34 3.42 4.63
CA VAL A 100 3.75 2.51 3.63
C VAL A 100 2.23 2.63 3.62
N THR A 101 1.60 2.80 4.78
CA THR A 101 0.15 3.02 4.86
C THR A 101 -0.25 4.32 4.16
N LEU A 102 0.43 5.44 4.44
CA LEU A 102 0.21 6.72 3.76
C LEU A 102 0.48 6.61 2.26
N ALA A 103 1.56 5.95 1.86
CA ALA A 103 1.90 5.74 0.45
C ALA A 103 0.84 4.91 -0.26
N SER A 104 0.26 3.91 0.39
CA SER A 104 -0.83 3.10 -0.20
C SER A 104 -2.11 3.91 -0.44
N ILE A 105 -2.38 4.91 0.40
CA ILE A 105 -3.48 5.86 0.20
C ILE A 105 -3.15 6.78 -0.98
N LEU A 106 -1.94 7.36 -0.97
CA LEU A 106 -1.46 8.26 -2.03
C LEU A 106 -1.45 7.60 -3.42
N GLU A 107 -1.07 6.32 -3.50
CA GLU A 107 -1.07 5.52 -4.74
C GLU A 107 -2.44 5.48 -5.40
N ARG A 108 -3.51 5.53 -4.60
CA ARG A 108 -4.89 5.50 -5.08
C ARG A 108 -5.48 6.89 -5.36
N GLU A 109 -4.89 7.94 -4.80
CA GLU A 109 -5.37 9.33 -4.96
C GLU A 109 -4.69 10.07 -6.11
N THR A 110 -3.57 9.57 -6.63
CA THR A 110 -2.77 10.27 -7.64
C THR A 110 -2.51 9.41 -8.87
N LYS A 111 -2.78 9.97 -10.05
CA LYS A 111 -2.53 9.31 -11.33
C LYS A 111 -1.14 9.63 -11.88
N HIS A 112 -0.69 10.87 -11.74
CA HIS A 112 0.57 11.34 -12.31
C HIS A 112 1.67 11.39 -11.25
N SER A 113 2.90 11.04 -11.64
CA SER A 113 4.04 11.01 -10.73
C SER A 113 4.42 12.39 -10.18
N GLU A 114 4.17 13.45 -10.95
CA GLU A 114 4.46 14.85 -10.59
C GLU A 114 3.54 15.39 -9.49
N ASP A 115 2.34 14.82 -9.35
CA ASP A 115 1.34 15.21 -8.36
C ASP A 115 1.62 14.64 -6.97
N ARG A 116 2.26 13.46 -6.92
CA ARG A 116 2.49 12.69 -5.69
C ARG A 116 3.17 13.50 -4.58
N PRO A 117 4.27 14.23 -4.82
CA PRO A 117 4.94 14.98 -3.74
C PRO A 117 4.07 16.11 -3.17
N VAL A 118 3.23 16.74 -4.01
CA VAL A 118 2.34 17.83 -3.60
C VAL A 118 1.18 17.29 -2.76
N VAL A 119 0.55 16.21 -3.21
CA VAL A 119 -0.55 15.56 -2.46
C VAL A 119 -0.04 14.90 -1.18
N ALA A 120 1.16 14.31 -1.20
CA ALA A 120 1.80 13.77 -0.02
C ALA A 120 1.94 14.83 1.08
N ASP A 121 2.40 16.04 0.73
CA ASP A 121 2.49 17.17 1.67
C ASP A 121 1.12 17.52 2.27
N VAL A 122 0.04 17.50 1.47
CA VAL A 122 -1.32 17.77 1.97
C VAL A 122 -1.76 16.68 2.96
N LEU A 123 -1.55 15.40 2.64
CA LEU A 123 -1.93 14.29 3.52
C LEU A 123 -1.16 14.31 4.85
N LEU A 124 0.16 14.52 4.79
CA LEU A 124 1.03 14.62 5.97
C LEU A 124 0.66 15.83 6.82
N LYS A 125 0.45 16.99 6.21
CA LYS A 125 0.05 18.22 6.90
C LYS A 125 -1.30 18.06 7.60
N ARG A 126 -2.27 17.38 6.97
CA ARG A 126 -3.54 17.04 7.63
C ARG A 126 -3.30 16.13 8.83
N LEU A 127 -2.52 15.05 8.65
CA LEU A 127 -2.20 14.11 9.72
C LEU A 127 -1.53 14.80 10.92
N ASP A 128 -0.48 15.58 10.67
CA ASP A 128 0.29 16.31 11.70
C ASP A 128 -0.55 17.33 12.46
N ASN A 129 -1.60 17.87 11.84
CA ASN A 129 -2.50 18.84 12.46
C ASN A 129 -3.79 18.22 13.01
N GLY A 130 -3.89 16.88 13.03
CA GLY A 130 -5.04 16.15 13.57
C GLY A 130 -6.31 16.28 12.71
N TRP A 131 -6.16 16.62 11.42
CA TRP A 131 -7.27 16.65 10.47
C TRP A 131 -7.54 15.25 9.94
N ALA A 132 -8.79 15.00 9.57
CA ALA A 132 -9.18 13.81 8.85
C ALA A 132 -8.54 13.82 7.44
N LEU A 133 -8.08 12.67 6.93
CA LEU A 133 -7.45 12.60 5.60
C LEU A 133 -8.48 12.79 4.48
N GLN A 134 -9.71 12.33 4.71
CA GLN A 134 -10.87 12.51 3.82
C GLN A 134 -10.69 11.96 2.40
N THR A 135 -10.05 10.79 2.26
CA THR A 135 -9.76 10.17 0.96
C THR A 135 -10.83 9.15 0.57
N ASP A 136 -11.26 9.18 -0.68
CA ASP A 136 -12.26 8.25 -1.22
C ASP A 136 -11.70 6.83 -1.31
N ALA A 137 -10.41 6.69 -1.64
CA ALA A 137 -9.74 5.40 -1.76
C ALA A 137 -9.91 4.51 -0.52
N THR A 138 -9.91 5.11 0.68
CA THR A 138 -10.06 4.36 1.94
C THR A 138 -11.47 3.81 2.15
N THR A 139 -12.48 4.52 1.62
CA THR A 139 -13.89 4.07 1.62
C THR A 139 -14.09 2.96 0.58
N LEU A 140 -13.55 3.11 -0.62
CA LEU A 140 -13.59 2.07 -1.66
C LEU A 140 -12.90 0.78 -1.20
N TYR A 141 -11.75 0.92 -0.53
CA TYR A 141 -11.05 -0.22 0.05
C TYR A 141 -11.92 -0.99 1.05
N TYR A 142 -12.69 -0.31 1.90
CA TYR A 142 -13.61 -0.95 2.84
C TYR A 142 -14.67 -1.81 2.13
N PHE A 143 -15.21 -1.33 1.00
CA PHE A 143 -16.17 -2.10 0.21
C PHE A 143 -15.54 -3.22 -0.59
N GLY A 144 -14.23 -3.18 -0.82
CA GLY A 144 -13.53 -4.12 -1.69
C GLY A 144 -13.91 -3.94 -3.17
N ASP A 145 -14.47 -2.79 -3.53
CA ASP A 145 -14.92 -2.48 -4.89
C ASP A 145 -14.44 -1.08 -5.29
N TRP A 146 -13.42 -1.06 -6.16
CA TRP A 146 -12.85 0.18 -6.70
C TRP A 146 -13.74 0.88 -7.73
N THR A 147 -14.83 0.24 -8.16
CA THR A 147 -15.81 0.79 -9.10
C THR A 147 -17.09 1.28 -8.43
N HIS A 148 -17.15 1.20 -7.09
CA HIS A 148 -18.30 1.63 -6.31
C HIS A 148 -18.48 3.15 -6.35
N ASP A 149 -19.66 3.60 -6.77
CA ASP A 149 -20.04 5.01 -6.70
C ASP A 149 -20.34 5.40 -5.25
N ILE A 150 -19.46 6.19 -4.64
CA ILE A 150 -19.59 6.62 -3.24
C ILE A 150 -20.84 7.50 -3.07
N THR A 151 -21.75 7.04 -2.22
CA THR A 151 -22.96 7.77 -1.86
C THR A 151 -22.77 8.58 -0.57
N ALA A 152 -23.69 9.51 -0.29
CA ALA A 152 -23.67 10.25 0.97
C ALA A 152 -23.79 9.34 2.22
N ALA A 153 -24.46 8.19 2.10
CA ALA A 153 -24.54 7.22 3.18
C ALA A 153 -23.20 6.51 3.43
N ASP A 154 -22.43 6.28 2.36
CA ASP A 154 -21.13 5.62 2.42
C ASP A 154 -20.10 6.50 3.16
N LEU A 155 -20.23 7.83 3.10
CA LEU A 155 -19.36 8.76 3.82
C LEU A 155 -19.51 8.66 5.36
N GLU A 156 -20.62 8.10 5.84
CA GLU A 156 -20.96 8.01 7.27
C GLU A 156 -20.69 6.62 7.88
N ILE A 157 -20.18 5.67 7.07
CA ILE A 157 -19.95 4.29 7.51
C ILE A 157 -19.09 4.25 8.77
N ASP A 158 -19.45 3.33 9.66
CA ASP A 158 -18.72 3.13 10.90
C ASP A 158 -17.62 2.09 10.71
N SER A 159 -16.49 2.55 10.17
CA SER A 159 -15.34 1.70 9.85
C SER A 159 -14.05 2.44 10.19
N PRO A 160 -13.02 1.76 10.74
CA PRO A 160 -11.73 2.39 10.97
C PRO A 160 -10.99 2.76 9.67
N TYR A 161 -11.48 2.32 8.51
CA TYR A 161 -11.01 2.77 7.20
C TYR A 161 -11.71 4.04 6.70
N ASN A 162 -12.75 4.53 7.39
CA ASN A 162 -13.40 5.78 7.02
C ASN A 162 -12.58 6.98 7.52
N THR A 163 -11.65 7.45 6.68
CA THR A 163 -10.79 8.60 6.98
C THR A 163 -11.49 9.96 6.93
N ARG A 164 -12.83 10.00 6.76
CA ARG A 164 -13.65 11.20 6.98
C ARG A 164 -14.19 11.27 8.39
N LYS A 165 -14.51 10.11 8.97
CA LYS A 165 -15.08 9.98 10.31
C LYS A 165 -14.01 9.86 11.39
N TYR A 166 -12.91 9.18 11.09
CA TYR A 166 -11.80 8.95 12.01
C TYR A 166 -10.55 9.68 11.52
N THR A 167 -9.91 10.44 12.43
CA THR A 167 -8.62 11.08 12.17
C THR A 167 -7.49 10.06 12.27
N GLY A 168 -6.34 10.40 11.67
CA GLY A 168 -5.20 9.49 11.58
C GLY A 168 -5.19 8.71 10.25
N ILE A 169 -4.40 7.63 10.22
CA ILE A 169 -4.26 6.74 9.07
C ILE A 169 -5.12 5.48 9.24
N THR A 170 -5.29 4.71 8.16
CA THR A 170 -6.00 3.44 8.19
C THR A 170 -5.25 2.37 9.01
N PRO A 171 -5.93 1.33 9.55
CA PRO A 171 -5.27 0.29 10.35
C PRO A 171 -4.19 -0.51 9.60
N THR A 172 -4.33 -0.60 8.28
CA THR A 172 -3.39 -1.23 7.35
C THR A 172 -3.27 -0.42 6.07
N PRO A 173 -2.21 -0.66 5.28
CA PRO A 173 -2.18 -0.23 3.89
C PRO A 173 -3.40 -0.73 3.11
N ILE A 174 -3.81 0.03 2.09
CA ILE A 174 -4.98 -0.25 1.24
C ILE A 174 -4.62 -0.63 -0.21
N ALA A 175 -3.32 -0.70 -0.49
CA ALA A 175 -2.72 -1.01 -1.78
C ALA A 175 -1.23 -1.34 -1.58
N ASN A 176 -0.56 -1.81 -2.65
CA ASN A 176 0.90 -1.96 -2.67
C ASN A 176 1.51 -0.78 -3.46
N PRO A 177 2.05 0.24 -2.77
CA PRO A 177 2.59 1.43 -3.43
C PRO A 177 3.88 1.14 -4.20
N GLY A 178 4.09 1.89 -5.28
CA GLY A 178 5.37 1.90 -5.99
C GLY A 178 6.45 2.70 -5.24
N GLU A 179 7.70 2.52 -5.66
CA GLU A 179 8.87 3.22 -5.10
C GLU A 179 8.68 4.75 -5.09
N GLU A 180 8.25 5.32 -6.21
CA GLU A 180 8.02 6.76 -6.37
C GLU A 180 6.97 7.31 -5.39
N THR A 181 5.95 6.52 -5.07
CA THR A 181 4.89 6.92 -4.13
C THR A 181 5.38 6.87 -2.68
N VAL A 182 6.15 5.84 -2.31
CA VAL A 182 6.79 5.80 -0.99
C VAL A 182 7.78 6.95 -0.84
N ARG A 183 8.57 7.23 -1.89
CA ARG A 183 9.51 8.36 -1.93
C ARG A 183 8.80 9.70 -1.79
N ALA A 184 7.62 9.88 -2.38
CA ALA A 184 6.85 11.10 -2.24
C ALA A 184 6.36 11.35 -0.80
N VAL A 185 6.07 10.29 -0.04
CA VAL A 185 5.72 10.41 1.40
C VAL A 185 6.95 10.73 2.24
N LEU A 186 8.11 10.15 1.94
CA LEU A 186 9.37 10.44 2.63
C LEU A 186 9.89 11.85 2.35
N PHE A 187 9.72 12.32 1.11
CA PHE A 187 10.24 13.58 0.62
C PHE A 187 9.13 14.40 -0.07
N PRO A 188 8.13 14.88 0.69
CA PRO A 188 7.03 15.64 0.13
C PRO A 188 7.51 16.99 -0.40
N GLN A 189 6.79 17.52 -1.39
CA GLN A 189 7.02 18.88 -1.87
C GLN A 189 6.20 19.85 -1.03
N SER A 190 6.87 20.54 -0.10
CA SER A 190 6.24 21.55 0.75
C SER A 190 5.46 22.58 -0.06
N ASN A 191 4.21 22.82 0.34
CA ASN A 191 3.33 23.79 -0.30
C ASN A 191 2.34 24.41 0.72
N GLU A 192 1.53 25.37 0.27
CA GLU A 192 0.52 26.04 1.11
C GLU A 192 -0.85 25.37 1.08
N TYR A 193 -1.02 24.30 0.30
CA TYR A 193 -2.31 23.67 0.06
C TYR A 193 -2.74 22.80 1.24
N TRP A 194 -4.06 22.75 1.42
CA TRP A 194 -4.74 21.87 2.38
C TRP A 194 -5.75 20.94 1.70
N TYR A 195 -5.95 21.11 0.39
CA TYR A 195 -6.92 20.41 -0.43
C TYR A 195 -6.30 20.18 -1.79
N TYR A 196 -6.72 19.10 -2.43
CA TYR A 196 -6.45 18.78 -3.82
C TYR A 196 -7.75 18.25 -4.42
N ILE A 197 -7.91 18.41 -5.73
CA ILE A 197 -9.06 17.91 -6.48
C ILE A 197 -8.55 17.52 -7.85
N SER A 198 -8.96 16.36 -8.34
CA SER A 198 -8.65 15.94 -9.70
C SER A 198 -9.82 16.23 -10.64
N ASP A 199 -9.52 16.52 -11.90
CA ASP A 199 -10.49 16.51 -12.98
C ASP A 199 -10.85 15.07 -13.41
N ALA A 200 -11.75 14.93 -14.37
CA ALA A 200 -12.18 13.62 -14.88
C ALA A 200 -11.06 12.81 -15.56
N ASP A 201 -9.99 13.47 -16.02
CA ASP A 201 -8.83 12.84 -16.63
C ASP A 201 -7.76 12.47 -15.58
N GLY A 202 -7.94 12.91 -14.32
CA GLY A 202 -7.05 12.64 -13.19
C GLY A 202 -5.95 13.68 -13.00
N ASN A 203 -6.05 14.86 -13.62
CA ASN A 203 -5.12 15.97 -13.43
C ASN A 203 -5.52 16.80 -12.19
N LEU A 204 -4.56 17.21 -11.38
CA LEU A 204 -4.75 18.08 -10.21
C LEU A 204 -4.88 19.59 -10.54
#